data_AF-A0AAV9S2E7-F1
#
_entry.id   AF-A0AAV9S2E7-F1
#
_cell.length_a   1.000
_cell.length_b   1.000
_cell.length_c   1.000
_cell.angle_alpha   90.00
_cell.angle_beta   90.00
_cell.angle_gamma   90.00
#
_symmetry.space_group_name_H-M   'P 1'
#
loop_
_entity.id
_entity.type
_entity.pdbx_description
1 polymer ?
#
loop_
_entity_poly.entity_id
_entity_poly.type
_entity_poly.pdbx_seq_one_letter_code
_entity_poly.pdbx_strand_id
1 'polypeptide(L)' 'MPILHQPYFAVRNELSAQGVTVYKVPQRRLVPVALRKQLVSLAHETHQGIVRTKERLHNLYWWLSMEVCVQ' A
#
# COMPACT_ATOMS: atom_id res chain seq x y z
N MET A 1 -20.90 11.98 -4.05
CA MET A 1 -19.78 11.13 -3.62
C MET A 1 -18.51 11.62 -4.31
N PRO A 2 -17.59 12.35 -3.66
CA PRO A 2 -16.40 12.82 -4.36
C PRO A 2 -15.49 11.61 -4.59
N ILE A 3 -15.19 11.39 -5.86
CA ILE A 3 -14.40 10.29 -6.38
C ILE A 3 -12.94 10.49 -5.89
N LEU A 4 -12.44 9.61 -5.03
CA LEU A 4 -11.08 9.60 -4.44
C LEU A 4 -9.94 9.36 -5.47
N HIS A 5 -10.07 9.81 -6.71
CA HIS A 5 -9.11 9.54 -7.78
C HIS A 5 -7.98 10.57 -7.87
N GLN A 6 -8.20 11.80 -7.36
CA GLN A 6 -7.22 12.89 -7.45
C GLN A 6 -5.80 12.53 -6.98
N PRO A 7 -5.58 11.83 -5.85
CA PRO A 7 -4.23 11.55 -5.40
C PRO A 7 -3.50 10.51 -6.26
N TYR A 8 -4.19 9.49 -6.78
CA TYR A 8 -3.55 8.47 -7.62
C TYR A 8 -3.29 8.96 -9.05
N PHE A 9 -4.08 9.92 -9.52
CA PHE A 9 -3.88 10.52 -10.85
C PHE A 9 -2.52 11.24 -10.97
N ALA A 10 -2.03 11.81 -9.86
CA ALA A 10 -0.72 12.46 -9.82
C ALA A 10 0.43 11.50 -10.18
N VAL A 11 0.33 10.24 -9.75
CA VAL A 11 1.34 9.20 -9.96
C VAL A 11 0.97 8.21 -11.07
N ARG A 12 -0.04 8.52 -11.89
CA ARG A 12 -0.60 7.60 -12.90
C ARG A 12 0.44 6.97 -13.84
N ASN A 13 1.51 7.70 -14.17
CA ASN A 13 2.57 7.24 -15.07
C ASN A 13 3.50 6.20 -14.40
N GLU A 14 3.46 6.09 -13.08
CA GLU A 14 4.21 5.10 -12.30
C GLU A 14 3.37 3.85 -12.00
N LEU A 15 2.09 3.87 -12.39
CA LEU A 15 1.15 2.78 -12.14
C LEU A 15 1.01 1.89 -13.37
N SER A 16 0.97 0.59 -13.15
CA SER A 16 0.61 -0.41 -14.15
C SER A 16 -0.44 -1.35 -13.60
N ALA A 17 -1.35 -1.80 -14.47
CA ALA A 17 -2.38 -2.78 -14.10
C ALA A 17 -2.05 -4.13 -14.73
N GLN A 18 -2.15 -5.19 -13.93
CA GLN A 18 -2.03 -6.58 -14.39
C GLN A 18 -3.18 -7.39 -13.77
N GLY A 19 -4.13 -7.79 -14.62
CA GLY A 19 -5.38 -8.41 -14.17
C GLY A 19 -6.15 -7.50 -13.21
N VAL A 20 -6.45 -8.00 -12.02
CA VAL A 20 -7.16 -7.26 -10.95
C VAL A 20 -6.22 -6.48 -10.02
N THR A 21 -4.92 -6.51 -10.25
CA THR A 21 -3.92 -5.89 -9.37
C THR A 21 -3.27 -4.68 -10.03
N VAL A 22 -3.11 -3.60 -9.26
CA VAL A 22 -2.35 -2.41 -9.67
C VAL A 22 -0.99 -2.44 -8.98
N TYR A 23 0.06 -2.10 -9.73
CA TYR A 23 1.44 -2.05 -9.29
C TYR A 23 1.98 -0.64 -9.43
N LYS A 24 2.90 -0.27 -8.55
CA LYS A 24 3.73 0.94 -8.67
C LYS A 24 5.19 0.53 -8.89
N VAL A 25 5.85 1.14 -9.86
CA VAL A 25 7.30 0.97 -10.09
C VAL A 25 8.08 1.28 -8.79
N PRO A 26 9.06 0.45 -8.38
CA PRO A 26 9.66 -0.65 -9.15
C PRO A 26 9.01 -2.04 -9.03
N GLN A 27 7.95 -2.28 -8.23
CA GLN A 27 7.11 -3.53 -8.23
C GLN A 27 6.18 -3.64 -7.00
N ARG A 28 5.77 -2.53 -6.38
CA ARG A 28 4.96 -2.58 -5.16
C ARG A 28 3.48 -2.72 -5.50
N ARG A 29 2.80 -3.68 -4.87
CA ARG A 29 1.35 -3.88 -5.08
C ARG A 29 0.55 -2.78 -4.39
N LEU A 30 -0.38 -2.17 -5.11
CA LEU A 30 -1.33 -1.24 -4.56
C LEU A 30 -2.33 -1.98 -3.68
N VAL A 31 -2.52 -1.52 -2.45
CA VAL A 31 -3.49 -2.11 -1.53
C VAL A 31 -4.78 -1.27 -1.49
N PRO A 32 -5.94 -1.84 -1.89
CA PRO A 32 -7.24 -1.20 -1.74
C PRO A 32 -7.48 -0.77 -0.30
N VAL A 33 -8.13 0.39 -0.10
CA VAL A 33 -8.39 0.96 1.24
C VAL A 33 -9.02 -0.06 2.19
N ALA A 34 -9.98 -0.84 1.67
CA ALA A 34 -10.68 -1.89 2.43
C ALA A 34 -9.76 -2.99 2.99
N LEU A 35 -8.62 -3.26 2.35
CA LEU A 35 -7.71 -4.36 2.73
C LEU A 35 -6.53 -3.90 3.62
N ARG A 36 -6.28 -2.59 3.73
CA ARG A 36 -5.09 -2.06 4.44
C ARG A 36 -5.02 -2.48 5.90
N LYS A 37 -6.14 -2.37 6.64
CA LYS A 37 -6.19 -2.71 8.07
C LYS A 37 -5.87 -4.19 8.29
N GLN A 38 -6.54 -5.07 7.56
CA GLN A 38 -6.31 -6.52 7.65
C GLN A 38 -4.86 -6.89 7.31
N LEU A 39 -4.31 -6.25 6.28
CA LEU A 39 -2.95 -6.51 5.83
C LEU A 39 -1.89 -6.04 6.84
N VAL A 40 -2.13 -4.93 7.55
CA VAL A 40 -1.30 -4.49 8.68
C VAL A 40 -1.40 -5.46 9.85
N SER A 41 -2.61 -5.90 10.23
CA SER A 41 -2.81 -6.88 11.30
C SER A 41 -2.07 -8.20 11.03
N LEU A 42 -2.20 -8.75 9.82
CA LEU A 42 -1.49 -9.99 9.43
C LEU A 42 0.03 -9.83 9.44
N ALA A 43 0.53 -8.66 9.02
CA ALA A 43 1.96 -8.38 9.06
C ALA A 43 2.48 -8.25 10.49
N HIS A 44 1.66 -7.76 11.42
CA HIS A 44 1.97 -7.66 12.84
C HIS A 44 1.97 -9.04 13.52
N GLU A 45 0.94 -9.86 13.29
CA GLU A 45 0.82 -11.21 13.87
C GLU A 45 2.00 -12.13 13.52
N THR A 46 2.61 -11.94 12.35
CA THR A 46 3.70 -12.78 11.86
C THR A 46 5.10 -12.33 12.31
N HIS A 47 5.26 -11.20 13.00
CA HIS A 47 6.59 -10.60 13.27
C HIS A 47 6.76 -9.96 14.66
N GLN A 48 7.99 -10.00 15.17
CA GLN A 48 8.40 -9.41 16.45
C GLN A 48 8.61 -7.88 16.37
N GLY A 49 7.54 -7.11 16.15
CA GLY A 49 7.53 -5.66 16.39
C GLY A 49 7.18 -4.76 15.19
N ILE A 50 6.84 -3.52 15.51
CA ILE A 50 6.28 -2.53 14.57
C ILE A 50 7.27 -2.15 13.46
N VAL A 51 8.57 -2.05 13.77
CA VAL A 51 9.61 -1.68 12.78
C VAL A 51 9.70 -2.71 11.66
N ARG A 52 9.83 -4.00 12.01
CA ARG A 52 9.88 -5.10 11.03
C ARG A 52 8.58 -5.24 10.25
N THR A 53 7.44 -5.00 10.92
CA THR A 53 6.12 -4.95 10.27
C THR A 53 6.10 -3.87 9.18
N LYS A 54 6.57 -2.66 9.49
CA LYS A 54 6.62 -1.52 8.56
C LYS A 54 7.57 -1.80 7.39
N GLU A 55 8.77 -2.28 7.64
CA GLU A 55 9.77 -2.59 6.61
C GLU A 55 9.23 -3.63 5.61
N ARG A 56 8.65 -4.73 6.11
CA ARG A 56 8.07 -5.77 5.27
C ARG A 56 6.94 -5.25 4.40
N LEU A 57 6.04 -4.46 4.98
CA LEU A 57 4.95 -3.84 4.25
C LEU A 57 5.49 -2.91 3.16
N HIS A 58 6.49 -2.09 3.47
CA HIS A 58 7.07 -1.14 2.52
C HIS A 58 7.80 -1.81 1.34
N ASN A 59 8.36 -3.00 1.56
CA ASN A 59 9.01 -3.78 0.51
C ASN A 59 8.00 -4.44 -0.46
N LEU A 60 6.81 -4.82 0.03
CA LEU A 60 5.85 -5.62 -0.73
C LEU A 60 4.69 -4.80 -1.30
N TYR A 61 4.30 -3.73 -0.62
CA TYR A 61 3.07 -3.00 -0.86
C TYR A 61 3.29 -1.50 -0.93
N TRP A 62 2.33 -0.82 -1.55
CA TRP A 62 2.31 0.63 -1.64
C TRP A 62 0.87 1.14 -1.57
N TRP A 63 0.67 2.28 -0.92
CA TRP A 63 -0.52 3.10 -1.06
C TRP A 63 -0.19 4.53 -0.69
N LEU A 64 -1.00 5.47 -1.20
CA LEU A 64 -0.92 6.87 -0.81
C LEU A 64 -1.19 6.99 0.70
N SER A 65 -0.33 7.70 1.43
CA SER A 65 -0.32 7.83 2.91
C SER A 65 0.35 6.68 3.69
N MET A 66 1.06 5.75 3.04
CA MET A 66 1.84 4.75 3.78
C MET A 66 2.94 5.37 4.67
N GLU A 67 3.49 6.53 4.28
CA GLU A 67 4.44 7.29 5.11
C GLU A 67 3.75 8.09 6.24
N VAL A 68 2.45 8.38 6.11
CA VAL A 68 1.69 9.18 7.10
C VAL A 68 1.16 8.31 8.26
N CYS A 69 1.14 6.98 8.12
CA CYS A 69 0.52 6.07 9.10
C CYS A 69 1.49 5.47 10.13
N VAL A 70 2.68 6.05 10.32
CA VAL A 70 3.58 5.66 11.41
C VAL A 70 4.10 6.92 12.10
N GLN A 71 3.33 7.39 13.08
CA GLN A 71 3.83 8.18 14.21
C GLN A 71 3.60 7.37 15.47
#